data_AF-A0A1X1WWT7-F1
#
_entry.id   AF-A0A1X1WWT7-F1
#
_cell.length_a   1.000
_cell.length_b   1.000
_cell.length_c   1.000
_cell.angle_alpha   90.00
_cell.angle_beta   90.00
_cell.angle_gamma   90.00
#
_symmetry.space_group_name_H-M   'P 1'
#
loop_
_entity.id
_entity.type
_entity.pdbx_description
1 polymer ?
#
loop_
_entity_poly.entity_id
_entity_poly.type
_entity_poly.pdbx_seq_one_letter_code
_entity_poly.pdbx_strand_id
1 'polypeptide(L)'
;MTNVFGKRYGEVLLVHVDETGPQATVYNTFPLNDCPAELWTKLDAQAIAAEHQAVAALLNGPRYWLMSRIEKDGGTETERETFGGIEMLRQATVALSSMNPSPYSVNKVDRRAAFVYDAGSPVFELVDADGRQWVMQTYSQTVDPDLTLDDLANLASRLALPDGWSYRTRTLDQPLRVDTTTEKASVLQDDLANSYSLLA
;
A
#
# COMPACT_ATOMS: atom_id res chain seq x y z
N MET A 1 -10.25 8.15 9.06
CA MET A 1 -10.87 6.81 9.14
C MET A 1 -10.31 6.06 10.34
N THR A 2 -11.17 5.42 11.13
CA THR A 2 -10.77 4.66 12.34
C THR A 2 -11.10 3.17 12.21
N ASN A 3 -10.45 2.34 13.03
CA ASN A 3 -10.62 0.87 13.06
C ASN A 3 -10.44 0.24 11.68
N VAL A 4 -9.32 0.51 11.02
CA VAL A 4 -9.03 -0.05 9.68
C VAL A 4 -8.18 -1.32 9.72
N PHE A 5 -7.54 -1.63 10.85
CA PHE A 5 -6.70 -2.82 11.03
C PHE A 5 -7.42 -4.10 10.58
N GLY A 6 -6.74 -4.91 9.77
CA GLY A 6 -7.24 -6.18 9.24
C GLY A 6 -8.34 -6.04 8.18
N LYS A 7 -8.74 -4.83 7.78
CA LYS A 7 -9.75 -4.65 6.73
C LYS A 7 -9.14 -4.84 5.35
N ARG A 8 -9.83 -5.63 4.54
CA ARG A 8 -9.49 -5.94 3.15
C ARG A 8 -9.81 -4.79 2.22
N TYR A 9 -8.94 -4.55 1.24
CA TYR A 9 -9.14 -3.58 0.18
C TYR A 9 -8.35 -3.96 -1.08
N GLY A 10 -8.56 -3.24 -2.17
CA GLY A 10 -7.77 -3.35 -3.40
C GLY A 10 -7.58 -1.98 -4.05
N GLU A 11 -6.55 -1.87 -4.88
CA GLU A 11 -6.23 -0.64 -5.61
C GLU A 11 -6.00 -0.88 -7.10
N VAL A 12 -6.60 -0.03 -7.94
CA VAL A 12 -6.25 0.09 -9.36
C VAL A 12 -5.41 1.33 -9.52
N LEU A 13 -4.21 1.17 -10.07
CA LEU A 13 -3.29 2.26 -10.36
C LEU A 13 -3.28 2.50 -11.86
N LEU A 14 -3.77 3.65 -12.30
CA LEU A 14 -3.69 4.07 -13.70
C LEU A 14 -2.40 4.86 -13.91
N VAL A 15 -1.51 4.34 -14.75
CA VAL A 15 -0.21 4.95 -15.02
C VAL A 15 -0.28 5.78 -16.29
N HIS A 16 0.09 7.04 -16.18
CA HIS A 16 0.29 7.97 -17.29
C HIS A 16 1.73 8.48 -17.26
N VAL A 17 2.26 8.85 -18.43
CA VAL A 17 3.61 9.41 -18.54
C VAL A 17 3.48 10.83 -19.06
N ASP A 18 4.02 11.78 -18.30
CA ASP A 18 4.11 13.18 -18.70
C ASP A 18 5.59 13.65 -18.73
N GLU A 19 5.81 14.95 -18.93
CA GLU A 19 7.14 15.55 -18.98
C GLU A 19 7.97 15.35 -17.70
N THR A 20 7.34 15.04 -16.58
CA THR A 20 7.97 14.78 -15.26
C THR A 20 8.24 13.30 -14.99
N GLY A 21 7.79 12.41 -15.89
CA GLY A 21 7.98 10.95 -15.80
C GLY A 21 6.67 10.17 -15.56
N PRO A 22 6.76 8.87 -15.24
CA PRO A 22 5.58 8.05 -14.97
C PRO A 22 4.92 8.41 -13.63
N GLN A 23 3.62 8.73 -13.69
CA GLN A 23 2.77 8.98 -12.53
C GLN A 23 1.60 8.00 -12.51
N ALA A 24 1.26 7.49 -11.33
CA ALA A 24 0.13 6.60 -11.14
C ALA A 24 -0.97 7.26 -10.30
N THR A 25 -2.18 7.34 -10.85
CA THR A 25 -3.38 7.72 -10.09
C THR A 25 -3.93 6.48 -9.38
N VAL A 26 -4.07 6.54 -8.06
CA VAL A 26 -4.49 5.40 -7.24
C VAL A 26 -5.99 5.50 -6.95
N TYR A 27 -6.75 4.49 -7.36
CA TYR A 27 -8.14 4.28 -6.99
C TYR A 27 -8.22 3.14 -5.97
N ASN A 28 -8.90 3.35 -4.85
CA ASN A 28 -8.95 2.41 -3.74
C ASN A 28 -10.40 2.03 -3.42
N THR A 29 -10.67 0.75 -3.16
CA THR A 29 -12.01 0.26 -2.81
C THR A 29 -12.50 0.75 -1.45
N PHE A 30 -11.59 1.13 -0.55
CA PHE A 30 -11.92 1.53 0.81
C PHE A 30 -12.36 3.02 0.88
N PRO A 31 -13.42 3.35 1.63
CA PRO A 31 -14.23 2.48 2.50
C PRO A 31 -15.48 1.91 1.83
N LEU A 32 -15.61 2.00 0.50
CA LEU A 32 -16.83 1.67 -0.24
C LEU A 32 -17.15 0.17 -0.24
N ASN A 33 -16.13 -0.67 -0.40
CA ASN A 33 -16.25 -2.13 -0.40
C ASN A 33 -14.94 -2.81 0.02
N ASP A 34 -15.01 -4.11 0.24
CA ASP A 34 -13.92 -4.97 0.72
C ASP A 34 -13.15 -5.68 -0.41
N CYS A 35 -13.17 -5.12 -1.63
CA CYS A 35 -12.53 -5.66 -2.84
C CYS A 35 -13.10 -7.03 -3.28
N PRO A 36 -14.41 -7.16 -3.60
CA PRO A 36 -15.07 -8.46 -3.80
C PRO A 36 -14.29 -9.43 -4.70
N ALA A 37 -13.93 -10.61 -4.16
CA ALA A 37 -13.00 -11.52 -4.82
C ALA A 37 -13.48 -11.97 -6.22
N GLU A 38 -14.78 -12.22 -6.37
CA GLU A 38 -15.36 -12.61 -7.66
C GLU A 38 -15.20 -11.52 -8.74
N LEU A 39 -15.35 -10.24 -8.36
CA LEU A 39 -15.18 -9.14 -9.30
C LEU A 39 -13.70 -8.84 -9.54
N TRP A 40 -12.90 -8.84 -8.47
CA TRP A 40 -11.47 -8.52 -8.53
C TRP A 40 -10.69 -9.45 -9.44
N THR A 41 -10.96 -10.77 -9.35
CA THR A 41 -10.31 -11.80 -10.17
C THR A 41 -10.67 -11.72 -11.66
N LYS A 42 -11.75 -11.00 -12.01
CA LYS A 42 -12.19 -10.78 -13.39
C LYS A 42 -11.65 -9.47 -13.99
N LEU A 43 -10.94 -8.64 -13.22
CA LEU A 43 -10.35 -7.40 -13.74
C LEU A 43 -9.26 -7.72 -14.75
N ASP A 44 -9.31 -7.07 -15.91
CA ASP A 44 -8.29 -7.13 -16.94
C ASP A 44 -7.52 -5.80 -16.96
N ALA A 45 -6.27 -5.84 -16.49
CA ALA A 45 -5.41 -4.67 -16.41
C ALA A 45 -5.14 -4.03 -17.78
N GLN A 46 -5.05 -4.83 -18.86
CA GLN A 46 -4.80 -4.30 -20.20
C GLN A 46 -6.04 -3.60 -20.76
N ALA A 47 -7.21 -4.20 -20.55
CA ALA A 47 -8.48 -3.58 -20.94
C ALA A 47 -8.72 -2.26 -20.18
N ILE A 48 -8.48 -2.25 -18.86
CA ILE A 48 -8.56 -1.04 -18.03
C ILE A 48 -7.59 0.03 -18.53
N ALA A 49 -6.34 -0.33 -18.81
CA ALA A 49 -5.37 0.64 -19.33
C ALA A 49 -5.84 1.29 -20.64
N ALA A 50 -6.35 0.46 -21.57
CA ALA A 50 -6.85 0.94 -22.86
C ALA A 50 -8.07 1.85 -22.72
N GLU A 51 -9.04 1.49 -21.88
CA GLU A 51 -10.25 2.27 -21.62
C GLU A 51 -9.92 3.67 -21.05
N HIS A 52 -8.93 3.75 -20.16
CA HIS A 52 -8.52 4.99 -19.51
C HIS A 52 -7.37 5.73 -20.21
N GLN A 53 -7.00 5.31 -21.42
CA GLN A 53 -5.87 5.88 -22.17
C GLN A 53 -4.58 5.96 -21.34
N ALA A 54 -4.39 5.00 -20.44
CA ALA A 54 -3.22 4.86 -19.59
C ALA A 54 -2.17 4.00 -20.29
N VAL A 55 -0.89 4.22 -19.99
CA VAL A 55 0.18 3.36 -20.53
C VAL A 55 0.20 1.98 -19.86
N ALA A 56 -0.33 1.90 -18.64
CA ALA A 56 -0.53 0.66 -17.91
C ALA A 56 -1.59 0.86 -16.83
N ALA A 57 -2.25 -0.23 -16.44
CA ALA A 57 -2.97 -0.32 -15.18
C ALA A 57 -2.29 -1.38 -14.31
N LEU A 58 -2.15 -1.12 -13.01
CA LEU A 58 -1.62 -2.09 -12.05
C LEU A 58 -2.72 -2.46 -11.06
N LEU A 59 -2.94 -3.76 -10.89
CA LEU A 59 -3.85 -4.30 -9.88
C LEU A 59 -3.05 -4.57 -8.60
N ASN A 60 -3.18 -3.67 -7.63
CA ASN A 60 -2.50 -3.76 -6.35
C ASN A 60 -3.46 -4.29 -5.28
N GLY A 61 -3.70 -5.60 -5.31
CA GLY A 61 -4.47 -6.30 -4.28
C GLY A 61 -4.94 -7.70 -4.66
N PRO A 62 -5.66 -8.38 -3.74
CA PRO A 62 -6.19 -7.86 -2.48
C PRO A 62 -5.11 -7.58 -1.42
N ARG A 63 -5.38 -6.64 -0.52
CA ARG A 63 -4.46 -6.18 0.54
C ARG A 63 -5.24 -5.92 1.81
N TYR A 64 -4.52 -5.85 2.92
CA TYR A 64 -5.13 -5.66 4.25
C TYR A 64 -4.34 -4.62 5.04
N TRP A 65 -5.05 -3.68 5.65
CA TRP A 65 -4.45 -2.62 6.45
C TRP A 65 -3.87 -3.13 7.77
N LEU A 66 -2.73 -2.57 8.18
CA LEU A 66 -2.09 -2.88 9.47
C LEU A 66 -2.04 -1.67 10.42
N MET A 67 -2.48 -0.49 9.99
CA MET A 67 -2.69 0.64 10.88
C MET A 67 -4.07 0.59 11.53
N SER A 68 -4.18 1.19 12.71
CA SER A 68 -5.44 1.34 13.43
C SER A 68 -6.28 2.46 12.82
N ARG A 69 -5.64 3.56 12.38
CA ARG A 69 -6.29 4.73 11.79
C ARG A 69 -5.51 5.32 10.62
N ILE A 70 -6.26 5.94 9.71
CA ILE A 70 -5.76 6.78 8.62
C ILE A 70 -6.34 8.18 8.83
N GLU A 71 -5.48 9.15 9.07
CA GLU A 71 -5.83 10.57 9.21
C GLU A 71 -5.41 11.30 7.94
N LYS A 72 -6.31 12.06 7.33
CA LYS A 72 -6.07 12.76 6.07
C LYS A 72 -6.85 14.06 6.09
N ASP A 73 -6.18 15.17 5.80
CA ASP A 73 -6.81 16.47 5.69
C ASP A 73 -7.39 16.62 4.27
N GLY A 74 -8.72 16.54 4.13
CA GLY A 74 -9.39 16.64 2.83
C GLY A 74 -10.89 16.31 2.88
N GLY A 75 -11.68 17.02 2.08
CA GLY A 75 -13.14 16.90 2.02
C GLY A 75 -13.64 15.56 1.45
N THR A 76 -14.90 15.27 1.73
CA THR A 76 -15.61 14.00 1.42
C THR A 76 -15.89 13.77 -0.06
N GLU A 77 -15.54 14.70 -0.96
CA GLU A 77 -15.69 14.54 -2.41
C GLU A 77 -14.39 14.02 -3.01
N THR A 78 -14.22 12.71 -2.96
CA THR A 78 -13.20 12.02 -3.76
C THR A 78 -13.86 11.49 -5.02
N GLU A 79 -13.25 11.77 -6.17
CA GLU A 79 -13.69 11.26 -7.47
C GLU A 79 -13.89 9.75 -7.39
N ARG A 80 -15.06 9.29 -7.85
CA ARG A 80 -15.43 7.87 -7.89
C ARG A 80 -15.21 7.35 -9.31
N GLU A 81 -14.71 6.13 -9.39
CA GLU A 81 -14.57 5.39 -10.64
C GLU A 81 -14.98 3.94 -10.42
N THR A 82 -15.46 3.28 -11.46
CA THR A 82 -15.85 1.86 -11.40
C THR A 82 -15.01 1.02 -12.34
N PHE A 83 -14.28 0.05 -11.78
CA PHE A 83 -13.49 -0.91 -12.57
C PHE A 83 -14.14 -2.28 -12.47
N GLY A 84 -14.62 -2.83 -13.60
CA GLY A 84 -15.23 -4.17 -13.63
C GLY A 84 -16.36 -4.37 -12.62
N GLY A 85 -17.15 -3.32 -12.35
CA GLY A 85 -18.24 -3.33 -11.38
C GLY A 85 -17.84 -3.05 -9.92
N ILE A 86 -16.57 -2.75 -9.67
CA ILE A 86 -16.06 -2.38 -8.34
C ILE A 86 -15.93 -0.87 -8.24
N GLU A 87 -16.74 -0.26 -7.39
CA GLU A 87 -16.67 1.18 -7.10
C GLU A 87 -15.42 1.50 -6.27
N MET A 88 -14.68 2.54 -6.64
CA MET A 88 -13.44 2.97 -5.99
C MET A 88 -13.36 4.49 -5.86
N LEU A 89 -12.59 4.97 -4.87
CA LEU A 89 -12.29 6.39 -4.68
C LEU A 89 -10.87 6.68 -5.12
N ARG A 90 -10.67 7.78 -5.86
CA ARG A 90 -9.33 8.30 -6.16
C ARG A 90 -8.65 8.79 -4.88
N GLN A 91 -7.60 8.11 -4.40
CA GLN A 91 -6.98 8.41 -3.10
C GLN A 91 -5.67 9.19 -3.17
N ALA A 92 -4.84 8.95 -4.19
CA ALA A 92 -3.49 9.51 -4.22
C ALA A 92 -2.91 9.56 -5.63
N THR A 93 -1.79 10.26 -5.76
CA THR A 93 -0.88 10.15 -6.90
C THR A 93 0.47 9.63 -6.43
N VAL A 94 1.02 8.65 -7.13
CA VAL A 94 2.35 8.08 -6.89
C VAL A 94 3.28 8.50 -8.02
N ALA A 95 4.42 9.10 -7.67
CA ALA A 95 5.52 9.25 -8.63
C ALA A 95 6.28 7.92 -8.65
N LEU A 96 6.17 7.18 -9.76
CA LEU A 96 6.81 5.87 -9.88
C LEU A 96 8.30 6.05 -10.13
N SER A 97 9.15 5.40 -9.34
CA SER A 97 10.59 5.37 -9.59
C SER A 97 10.95 4.47 -10.78
N SER A 98 10.09 3.48 -11.07
CA SER A 98 10.21 2.53 -12.16
C SER A 98 8.83 1.95 -12.50
N MET A 99 8.63 1.56 -13.76
CA MET A 99 7.44 0.80 -14.21
C MET A 99 7.43 -0.65 -13.69
N ASN A 100 8.59 -1.15 -13.25
CA ASN A 100 8.76 -2.47 -12.66
C ASN A 100 9.70 -2.36 -11.45
N PRO A 101 9.22 -1.86 -10.30
CA PRO A 101 10.07 -1.68 -9.13
C PRO A 101 10.50 -3.04 -8.59
N SER A 102 11.81 -3.24 -8.44
CA SER A 102 12.33 -4.39 -7.69
C SER A 102 11.93 -4.27 -6.21
N PRO A 103 11.76 -5.39 -5.48
CA PRO A 103 11.60 -5.36 -4.03
C PRO A 103 12.63 -4.44 -3.36
N TYR A 104 12.22 -3.80 -2.27
CA TYR A 104 13.00 -2.86 -1.46
C TYR A 104 13.39 -1.55 -2.15
N SER A 105 12.90 -1.31 -3.38
CA SER A 105 13.06 -0.01 -4.05
C SER A 105 12.10 1.04 -3.47
N VAL A 106 12.63 2.23 -3.17
CA VAL A 106 11.86 3.32 -2.55
C VAL A 106 11.11 4.14 -3.59
N ASN A 107 9.79 4.26 -3.41
CA ASN A 107 8.91 5.14 -4.16
C ASN A 107 8.47 6.33 -3.30
N LYS A 108 8.10 7.43 -3.95
CA LYS A 108 7.56 8.63 -3.29
C LYS A 108 6.07 8.75 -3.58
N VAL A 109 5.27 8.75 -2.51
CA VAL A 109 3.80 8.75 -2.57
C VAL A 109 3.26 10.07 -2.00
N ASP A 110 2.50 10.82 -2.80
CA ASP A 110 1.82 12.03 -2.33
C ASP A 110 0.41 11.68 -1.84
N ARG A 111 0.32 11.17 -0.61
CA ARG A 111 -0.94 10.75 0.03
C ARG A 111 -1.50 11.75 1.03
N ARG A 112 -0.71 12.74 1.48
CA ARG A 112 -1.08 13.77 2.47
C ARG A 112 -1.84 13.20 3.67
N ALA A 113 -1.30 12.13 4.25
CA ALA A 113 -1.97 11.39 5.32
C ALA A 113 -0.99 11.02 6.43
N ALA A 114 -1.53 10.82 7.62
CA ALA A 114 -0.84 10.18 8.73
C ALA A 114 -1.46 8.80 9.02
N PHE A 115 -0.60 7.81 9.22
CA PHE A 115 -0.98 6.48 9.64
C PHE A 115 -0.68 6.30 11.11
N VAL A 116 -1.68 5.83 11.86
CA VAL A 116 -1.56 5.65 13.31
C VAL A 116 -1.80 4.20 13.68
N TYR A 117 -0.87 3.64 14.43
CA TYR A 117 -0.89 2.31 15.01
C TYR A 117 -1.05 2.48 16.51
N ASP A 118 -2.10 1.90 17.09
CA ASP A 118 -2.39 2.06 18.51
C ASP A 118 -1.48 1.22 19.40
N ALA A 119 -1.27 1.67 20.64
CA ALA A 119 -0.70 0.84 21.68
C ALA A 119 -1.47 -0.49 21.79
N GLY A 120 -0.74 -1.58 22.05
CA GLY A 120 -1.24 -2.95 22.04
C GLY A 120 -1.30 -3.59 20.64
N SER A 121 -1.15 -2.83 19.56
CA SER A 121 -1.16 -3.38 18.21
C SER A 121 0.18 -4.03 17.87
N PRO A 122 0.21 -5.14 17.12
CA PRO A 122 1.44 -5.64 16.52
C PRO A 122 1.89 -4.70 15.39
N VAL A 123 3.20 -4.47 15.30
CA VAL A 123 3.83 -3.86 14.13
C VAL A 123 4.90 -4.79 13.58
N PHE A 124 5.02 -4.75 12.26
CA PHE A 124 5.93 -5.57 11.47
C PHE A 124 6.87 -4.61 10.77
N GLU A 125 8.17 -4.76 10.98
CA GLU A 125 9.15 -3.73 10.64
C GLU A 125 10.32 -4.33 9.87
N LEU A 126 10.77 -3.59 8.85
CA LEU A 126 12.10 -3.75 8.29
C LEU A 126 13.02 -2.71 8.92
N VAL A 127 14.26 -3.11 9.18
CA VAL A 127 15.34 -2.20 9.53
C VAL A 127 16.37 -2.32 8.43
N ASP A 128 16.64 -1.22 7.72
CA ASP A 128 17.62 -1.23 6.63
C ASP A 128 19.06 -1.16 7.13
N ALA A 129 20.01 -1.27 6.20
CA ALA A 129 21.45 -1.27 6.50
C ALA A 129 21.93 0.01 7.21
N ASP A 130 21.21 1.13 7.07
CA ASP A 130 21.52 2.40 7.76
C ASP A 130 20.81 2.51 9.12
N GLY A 131 20.07 1.48 9.53
CA GLY A 131 19.27 1.46 10.76
C GLY A 131 17.94 2.18 10.66
N ARG A 132 17.51 2.63 9.47
CA ARG A 132 16.20 3.27 9.31
C ARG A 132 15.10 2.22 9.42
N GLN A 133 13.99 2.61 10.03
CA GLN A 133 12.88 1.71 10.33
C GLN A 133 11.75 1.92 9.33
N TRP A 134 11.22 0.84 8.82
CA TRP A 134 10.11 0.82 7.88
C TRP A 134 8.99 0.00 8.48
N VAL A 135 7.85 0.63 8.78
CA VAL A 135 6.70 -0.06 9.36
C VAL A 135 5.77 -0.54 8.25
N MET A 136 5.37 -1.81 8.31
CA MET A 136 4.45 -2.41 7.34
C MET A 136 3.10 -1.70 7.44
N GLN A 137 2.67 -1.08 6.35
CA GLN A 137 1.35 -0.45 6.27
C GLN A 137 0.29 -1.50 5.93
N THR A 138 0.66 -2.52 5.15
CA THR A 138 -0.29 -3.47 4.58
C THR A 138 0.40 -4.76 4.20
N TYR A 139 -0.26 -5.90 4.41
CA TYR A 139 0.13 -7.15 3.74
C TYR A 139 -0.69 -7.38 2.46
N SER A 140 -0.13 -8.14 1.52
CA SER A 140 -0.71 -8.36 0.18
C SER A 140 -0.89 -9.84 -0.13
N GLN A 141 -1.97 -10.14 -0.84
CA GLN A 141 -2.26 -11.47 -1.36
C GLN A 141 -2.00 -11.60 -2.87
N THR A 142 -1.25 -10.64 -3.45
CA THR A 142 -0.95 -10.64 -4.89
C THR A 142 0.07 -11.72 -5.27
N VAL A 143 1.08 -11.94 -4.42
CA VAL A 143 2.14 -12.96 -4.64
C VAL A 143 1.78 -14.28 -3.97
N ASP A 144 1.28 -14.21 -2.73
CA ASP A 144 0.82 -15.37 -1.96
C ASP A 144 -0.65 -15.16 -1.56
N PRO A 145 -1.60 -15.79 -2.28
CA PRO A 145 -3.03 -15.67 -1.99
C PRO A 145 -3.45 -16.16 -0.60
N ASP A 146 -2.64 -17.02 0.02
CA ASP A 146 -2.93 -17.63 1.31
C ASP A 146 -2.27 -16.88 2.49
N LEU A 147 -1.49 -15.82 2.22
CA LEU A 147 -0.84 -15.02 3.28
C LEU A 147 -1.87 -14.41 4.23
N THR A 148 -1.70 -14.67 5.52
CA THR A 148 -2.55 -14.17 6.61
C THR A 148 -1.81 -13.25 7.56
N LEU A 149 -2.56 -12.59 8.46
CA LEU A 149 -1.99 -11.75 9.52
C LEU A 149 -1.07 -12.56 10.47
N ASP A 150 -1.42 -13.81 10.78
CA ASP A 150 -0.68 -14.64 11.74
C ASP A 150 0.70 -15.06 11.20
N ASP A 151 0.82 -15.17 9.88
CA ASP A 151 2.08 -15.50 9.20
C ASP A 151 3.13 -14.39 9.34
N LEU A 152 2.68 -13.13 9.49
CA LEU A 152 3.57 -11.98 9.47
C LEU A 152 4.60 -12.03 10.60
N ALA A 153 4.28 -12.59 11.77
CA ALA A 153 5.25 -12.70 12.87
C ALA A 153 6.50 -13.53 12.51
N ASN A 154 6.41 -14.42 11.51
CA ASN A 154 7.49 -15.31 11.08
C ASN A 154 7.99 -15.00 9.66
N LEU A 155 7.62 -13.84 9.11
CA LEU A 155 7.85 -13.47 7.71
C LEU A 155 9.33 -13.43 7.32
N ALA A 156 10.23 -13.14 8.27
CA ALA A 156 11.67 -13.04 8.03
C ALA A 156 12.25 -14.21 7.22
N SER A 157 11.79 -15.44 7.50
CA SER A 157 12.25 -16.66 6.83
C SER A 157 11.82 -16.78 5.35
N ARG A 158 10.86 -15.94 4.93
CA ARG A 158 10.29 -15.92 3.59
C ARG A 158 10.80 -14.76 2.73
N LEU A 159 11.59 -13.85 3.30
CA LEU A 159 12.06 -12.64 2.64
C LEU A 159 13.51 -12.79 2.18
N ALA A 160 13.80 -12.31 0.98
CA ALA A 160 15.16 -12.18 0.46
C ALA A 160 15.69 -10.78 0.79
N LEU A 161 15.95 -10.55 2.09
CA LEU A 161 16.37 -9.26 2.59
C LEU A 161 17.72 -8.81 1.98
N PRO A 162 17.88 -7.53 1.58
CA PRO A 162 19.17 -7.01 1.16
C PRO A 162 20.22 -7.08 2.27
N ASP A 163 21.49 -7.08 1.89
CA ASP A 163 22.60 -7.15 2.86
C ASP A 163 22.49 -6.06 3.93
N GLY A 164 22.62 -6.47 5.20
CA GLY A 164 22.52 -5.58 6.36
C GLY A 164 21.09 -5.26 6.80
N TRP A 165 20.05 -5.70 6.08
CA TRP A 165 18.66 -5.52 6.48
C TRP A 165 18.23 -6.61 7.47
N SER A 166 17.24 -6.28 8.30
CA SER A 166 16.59 -7.24 9.18
C SER A 166 15.08 -7.03 9.22
N TYR A 167 14.36 -8.08 9.56
CA TYR A 167 12.92 -8.05 9.81
C TYR A 167 12.67 -8.29 11.30
N ARG A 168 11.74 -7.55 11.89
CA ARG A 168 11.32 -7.77 13.28
C ARG A 168 9.83 -7.49 13.47
N THR A 169 9.29 -8.05 14.55
CA THR A 169 7.92 -7.81 15.00
C THR A 169 7.96 -7.36 16.46
N ARG A 170 7.06 -6.43 16.82
CA ARG A 170 6.86 -6.05 18.22
C ARG A 170 5.42 -5.62 18.46
N THR A 171 4.96 -5.78 19.70
CA THR A 171 3.74 -5.13 20.18
C THR A 171 4.08 -3.73 20.67
N LEU A 172 3.27 -2.75 20.30
CA LEU A 172 3.49 -1.36 20.67
C LEU A 172 3.09 -1.09 22.13
N ASP A 173 3.98 -0.53 22.94
CA ASP A 173 3.61 -0.03 24.29
C ASP A 173 2.95 1.35 24.23
N GLN A 174 3.25 2.13 23.19
CA GLN A 174 2.70 3.46 22.93
C GLN A 174 2.31 3.57 21.45
N PRO A 175 1.33 4.43 21.10
CA PRO A 175 0.96 4.62 19.71
C PRO A 175 2.16 5.02 18.85
N LEU A 176 2.24 4.44 17.66
CA LEU A 176 3.21 4.81 16.63
C LEU A 176 2.50 5.59 15.54
N ARG A 177 3.11 6.68 15.09
CA ARG A 177 2.57 7.55 14.05
C ARG A 177 3.60 7.70 12.93
N VAL A 178 3.17 7.45 11.70
CA VAL A 178 3.89 7.86 10.49
C VAL A 178 3.17 9.07 9.92
N ASP A 179 3.72 10.26 10.11
CA ASP A 179 3.12 11.51 9.65
C ASP A 179 3.72 11.96 8.31
N THR A 180 2.91 11.91 7.26
CA THR A 180 3.28 12.37 5.90
C THR A 180 2.25 13.37 5.39
N THR A 181 1.69 14.20 6.29
CA THR A 181 0.68 15.20 5.93
C THR A 181 1.28 16.37 5.14
N THR A 182 2.51 16.77 5.46
CA THR A 182 3.19 17.93 4.84
C THR A 182 4.22 17.54 3.77
N GLU A 183 4.57 16.26 3.66
CA GLU A 183 5.59 15.76 2.73
C GLU A 183 5.20 14.44 2.04
N LYS A 184 5.94 14.06 1.00
CA LYS A 184 5.73 12.78 0.29
C LYS A 184 6.25 11.62 1.14
N ALA A 185 5.42 10.59 1.32
CA ALA A 185 5.81 9.38 2.01
C ALA A 185 6.86 8.59 1.22
N SER A 186 7.82 7.99 1.92
CA SER A 186 8.72 6.98 1.34
C SER A 186 8.10 5.60 1.56
N VAL A 187 7.85 4.88 0.46
CA VAL A 187 7.18 3.58 0.47
C VAL A 187 7.99 2.57 -0.33
N LEU A 188 8.15 1.36 0.20
CA LEU A 188 8.73 0.23 -0.51
C LEU A 188 7.83 -1.00 -0.38
N GLN A 189 8.13 -2.03 -1.19
CA GLN A 189 7.50 -3.34 -1.11
C GLN A 189 8.55 -4.44 -0.89
N ASP A 190 8.21 -5.49 -0.16
CA ASP A 190 9.05 -6.70 -0.03
C ASP A 190 8.75 -7.73 -1.14
N ASP A 191 9.37 -8.92 -1.08
CA ASP A 191 9.20 -10.00 -2.05
C ASP A 191 7.75 -10.47 -2.23
N LEU A 192 6.92 -10.31 -1.19
CA LEU A 192 5.51 -10.73 -1.19
C LEU A 192 4.57 -9.56 -1.51
N ALA A 193 5.14 -8.45 -2.00
CA ALA A 193 4.44 -7.21 -2.29
C ALA A 193 3.77 -6.58 -1.04
N ASN A 194 4.20 -6.89 0.18
CA ASN A 194 3.75 -6.16 1.37
C ASN A 194 4.36 -4.76 1.34
N SER A 195 3.57 -3.72 1.63
CA SER A 195 4.07 -2.34 1.60
C SER A 195 4.50 -1.88 2.98
N TYR A 196 5.56 -1.07 3.00
CA TYR A 196 6.10 -0.45 4.22
C TYR A 196 6.20 1.05 4.02
N SER A 197 6.03 1.82 5.09
CA SER A 197 6.32 3.26 5.11
C SER A 197 7.54 3.50 5.98
N LEU A 198 8.43 4.39 5.53
CA LEU A 198 9.53 4.87 6.37
C LEU A 198 8.97 5.54 7.63
N LEU A 199 9.49 5.16 8.79
CA LEU A 199 9.29 5.84 10.05
C LEU A 199 10.31 6.99 10.13
N ALA A 200 9.81 8.22 9.97
CA ALA A 200 10.59 9.45 10.09
C ALA A 200 10.54 10.00 11.52
#